data_AF-A0A967VTZ1-F1
#
_entry.id   AF-A0A967VTZ1-F1
#
_cell.length_a   1.000
_cell.length_b   1.000
_cell.length_c   1.000
_cell.angle_alpha   90.00
_cell.angle_beta   90.00
_cell.angle_gamma   90.00
#
_symmetry.space_group_name_H-M   'P 1'
#
loop_
_entity.id
_entity.type
_entity.pdbx_description
1 polymer ?
#
loop_
_entity_poly.entity_id
_entity_poly.type
_entity_poly.pdbx_seq_one_letter_code
_entity_poly.pdbx_strand_id
1 'polypeptide(L)'
;VRPAGDALYDTELEPWSEYLTGRMGQAPDPFWDPLEWAVREAHARGLELHAWFNPFRARRSSDRDVAAGHIARLRPELVLE
;
A
#
# COMPACT_ATOMS: atom_id res chain seq x y z
N VAL A 1 6.97 -0.85 -1.94
CA VAL A 1 6.22 -1.24 -0.74
C VAL A 1 4.76 -1.38 -1.09
N ARG A 2 4.37 -2.58 -1.56
CA ARG A 2 3.01 -2.85 -2.07
C ARG A 2 2.59 -4.27 -1.71
N PRO A 3 1.98 -4.52 -0.55
CA PRO A 3 1.73 -5.88 -0.09
C PRO A 3 0.55 -6.56 -0.81
N ALA A 4 -0.53 -5.82 -1.13
CA ALA A 4 -1.75 -6.39 -1.71
C ALA A 4 -2.59 -5.35 -2.48
N GLY A 5 -2.04 -4.76 -3.55
CA GLY A 5 -2.79 -3.78 -4.35
C GLY A 5 -2.85 -2.38 -3.74
N ASP A 6 -1.99 -2.12 -2.76
CA ASP A 6 -2.07 -0.96 -1.89
C ASP A 6 -0.68 -0.45 -1.50
N ALA A 7 -0.59 0.78 -1.01
CA ALA A 7 0.66 1.45 -0.69
C ALA A 7 0.85 1.66 0.82
N LEU A 8 2.07 1.42 1.31
CA LEU A 8 2.49 1.85 2.66
C LEU A 8 3.31 3.16 2.58
N TYR A 9 2.97 4.04 1.64
CA TYR A 9 3.63 5.32 1.36
C TYR A 9 2.65 6.24 0.65
N ASP A 10 2.90 7.54 0.67
CA ASP A 10 2.01 8.52 0.06
C ASP A 10 2.14 8.49 -1.47
N THR A 11 1.02 8.24 -2.15
CA THR A 11 0.96 8.18 -3.61
C THR A 11 -0.46 8.33 -4.12
N GLU A 12 -0.61 8.92 -5.30
CA GLU A 12 -1.89 9.03 -6.01
C GLU A 12 -2.20 7.77 -6.86
N LEU A 13 -1.24 6.84 -7.00
CA LEU A 13 -1.36 5.69 -7.90
C LEU A 13 -2.12 4.50 -7.31
N GLU A 14 -1.94 4.24 -6.02
CA GLU A 14 -2.52 3.11 -5.30
C GLU A 14 -3.12 3.59 -3.98
N PRO A 15 -4.21 2.98 -3.48
CA PRO A 15 -4.78 3.38 -2.21
C PRO A 15 -3.86 3.04 -1.03
N TRP A 16 -4.00 3.79 0.08
CA TRP A 16 -3.36 3.46 1.34
C TRP A 16 -3.68 2.04 1.80
N SER A 17 -2.67 1.36 2.34
CA SER A 17 -2.80 -0.01 2.79
C SER A 17 -3.62 -0.16 4.06
N GLU A 18 -4.50 -1.16 4.07
CA GLU A 18 -5.27 -1.53 5.27
C GLU A 18 -4.38 -1.94 6.45
N TYR A 19 -3.12 -2.32 6.19
CA TYR A 19 -2.19 -2.71 7.26
C TYR A 19 -1.76 -1.55 8.17
N LEU A 20 -1.96 -0.29 7.76
CA LEU A 20 -1.63 0.87 8.58
C LEU A 20 -2.78 1.29 9.50
N THR A 21 -4.01 1.25 8.99
CA THR A 21 -5.18 1.88 9.64
C THR A 21 -6.37 0.95 9.82
N GLY A 22 -6.28 -0.30 9.34
CA GLY A 22 -7.39 -1.26 9.28
C GLY A 22 -8.35 -1.04 8.12
N ARG A 23 -8.20 0.03 7.32
CA ARG A 23 -9.08 0.37 6.20
C ARG A 23 -8.29 0.79 4.96
N MET A 24 -8.49 0.08 3.85
CA MET A 24 -7.87 0.45 2.58
C MET A 24 -8.32 1.84 2.11
N GLY A 25 -7.37 2.64 1.62
CA GLY A 25 -7.58 4.02 1.17
C GLY A 25 -7.58 5.06 2.28
N GLN A 26 -7.48 4.65 3.56
CA GLN A 26 -7.39 5.58 4.68
C GLN A 26 -5.92 5.87 5.03
N ALA A 27 -5.51 7.11 4.83
CA ALA A 27 -4.21 7.60 5.27
C ALA A 27 -4.06 7.54 6.80
N PRO A 28 -2.84 7.37 7.34
CA PRO A 28 -2.58 7.51 8.77
C PRO A 28 -3.02 8.87 9.33
N ASP A 29 -3.56 8.87 10.55
CA ASP A 29 -3.93 10.09 11.29
C ASP A 29 -3.41 10.00 12.74
N PRO A 30 -2.49 10.89 13.19
CA PRO A 30 -1.91 12.01 12.43
C PRO A 30 -1.11 11.56 11.21
N PHE A 31 -1.06 12.40 10.19
CA PHE A 31 -0.39 12.09 8.93
C PHE A 31 1.12 11.87 9.11
N TRP A 32 1.63 10.84 8.45
CA TRP A 32 3.05 10.58 8.22
C TRP A 32 3.20 9.60 7.05
N ASP A 33 4.30 9.70 6.29
CA ASP A 33 4.65 8.71 5.25
C ASP A 33 5.57 7.62 5.86
N PRO A 34 5.12 6.35 5.92
CA PRO A 34 5.92 5.28 6.50
C PRO A 34 7.19 4.93 5.74
N LEU A 35 7.20 5.05 4.41
CA LEU A 35 8.37 4.76 3.61
C LEU A 35 9.41 5.88 3.73
N GLU A 36 8.97 7.14 3.73
CA GLU A 36 9.87 8.27 3.98
C GLU A 36 10.57 8.10 5.33
N TRP A 37 9.80 7.80 6.39
CA TRP A 37 10.33 7.57 7.72
C TRP A 37 11.32 6.39 7.75
N ALA A 38 10.95 5.26 7.14
CA ALA A 38 11.80 4.06 7.13
C ALA A 38 13.13 4.28 6.40
N VAL A 39 13.11 4.98 5.26
CA VAL A 39 14.32 5.34 4.51
C VAL A 39 15.23 6.22 5.38
N ARG A 40 14.67 7.27 6.00
CA ARG A 40 15.42 8.18 6.87
C ARG A 40 16.09 7.45 8.02
N GLU A 41 15.35 6.58 8.71
CA GLU A 41 15.87 5.84 9.88
C GLU A 41 16.89 4.75 9.48
N ALA A 42 16.72 4.09 8.34
CA ALA A 42 17.69 3.12 7.83
C ALA A 42 19.03 3.79 7.50
N HIS A 43 19.00 4.88 6.72
CA HIS A 43 20.21 5.59 6.33
C HIS A 43 20.93 6.24 7.53
N ALA A 44 20.19 6.74 8.52
CA ALA A 44 20.78 7.26 9.77
C ALA A 44 21.60 6.20 10.54
N ARG A 45 21.37 4.91 10.28
CA ARG A 45 22.08 3.77 10.89
C ARG A 45 23.06 3.08 9.94
N GLY A 46 23.30 3.66 8.76
CA GLY A 46 24.18 3.07 7.75
C GLY A 46 23.62 1.79 7.11
N LEU A 47 22.30 1.60 7.13
CA LEU A 47 21.62 0.47 6.51
C LEU A 47 21.10 0.87 5.13
N GLU A 48 21.21 -0.04 4.16
CA GLU A 48 20.43 0.08 2.93
C GLU A 48 18.98 -0.36 3.16
N LEU A 49 18.04 0.29 2.47
CA LEU A 49 16.64 -0.10 2.45
C LEU A 49 16.19 -0.35 1.02
N HIS A 50 15.75 -1.58 0.75
CA HIS A 50 15.30 -2.01 -0.57
C HIS A 50 13.77 -2.17 -0.54
N ALA A 51 13.07 -1.43 -1.41
CA ALA A 51 11.61 -1.45 -1.44
C ALA A 51 11.08 -2.74 -2.09
N TRP A 52 10.33 -3.54 -1.35
CA TRP A 52 9.69 -4.75 -1.87
C TRP A 52 8.27 -4.47 -2.39
N PHE A 53 7.89 -5.11 -3.49
CA PHE A 53 6.57 -5.02 -4.10
C PHE A 53 6.04 -6.43 -4.39
N ASN A 54 4.77 -6.67 -4.05
CA ASN A 54 4.01 -7.77 -4.60
C ASN A 54 3.31 -7.28 -5.88
N PRO A 55 3.71 -7.75 -7.07
CA PRO A 55 3.21 -7.17 -8.32
C PRO A 55 1.75 -7.54 -8.60
N PHE A 56 1.33 -8.77 -8.27
CA PHE A 56 0.06 -9.32 -8.78
C PHE A 56 -1.02 -9.50 -7.71
N ARG A 57 -0.66 -9.54 -6.41
CA ARG A 57 -1.69 -9.64 -5.37
C ARG A 57 -2.53 -8.36 -5.36
N ALA A 58 -3.81 -8.50 -5.70
CA ALA A 58 -4.78 -7.39 -5.71
C ALA A 58 -5.53 -7.23 -4.39
N ARG A 59 -5.71 -8.30 -3.60
CA ARG A 59 -6.31 -8.24 -2.26
C ARG A 59 -5.91 -9.46 -1.44
N ARG A 60 -5.94 -9.33 -0.12
CA ARG A 60 -5.68 -10.44 0.81
C ARG A 60 -6.86 -11.41 0.89
N SER A 61 -8.09 -10.89 0.79
CA SER A 61 -9.33 -11.65 0.91
C SER A 61 -10.43 -10.99 0.08
N SER A 62 -11.34 -11.79 -0.49
CA SER A 62 -12.42 -11.32 -1.37
C SER A 62 -13.60 -10.69 -0.62
N ASP A 63 -13.73 -10.95 0.68
CA ASP A 63 -14.77 -10.42 1.58
C ASP A 63 -14.51 -8.99 2.08
N ARG A 64 -13.35 -8.42 1.73
CA ARG A 64 -12.95 -7.06 2.12
C ARG A 64 -13.25 -6.09 1.00
N ASP A 65 -13.91 -4.99 1.35
CA ASP A 65 -14.12 -3.88 0.42
C ASP A 65 -12.79 -3.23 0.01
N VAL A 66 -12.67 -2.90 -1.27
CA VAL A 66 -11.53 -2.16 -1.82
C VAL A 66 -11.88 -0.69 -2.05
N ALA A 67 -10.90 0.20 -1.90
CA ALA A 67 -11.08 1.63 -2.15
C ALA A 67 -11.54 1.91 -3.59
N ALA A 68 -12.25 3.03 -3.82
CA ALA A 68 -12.81 3.35 -5.13
C ALA A 68 -11.74 3.45 -6.25
N GLY A 69 -10.55 3.96 -5.92
CA GLY A 69 -9.41 4.05 -6.84
C GLY A 69 -8.57 2.78 -6.98
N HIS A 70 -8.96 1.68 -6.33
CA HIS A 70 -8.19 0.43 -6.40
C HIS A 70 -8.32 -0.26 -7.77
N ILE A 71 -7.25 -0.89 -8.27
CA ILE A 71 -7.22 -1.53 -9.60
C ILE A 71 -8.35 -2.54 -9.82
N ALA A 72 -8.74 -3.29 -8.78
CA ALA A 72 -9.83 -4.26 -8.87
C ALA A 72 -11.21 -3.63 -9.14
N ARG A 73 -11.38 -2.35 -8.83
CA ARG A 73 -12.59 -1.57 -9.16
C ARG A 73 -12.46 -0.83 -10.47
N LEU A 74 -11.30 -0.24 -10.74
CA LEU A 74 -11.08 0.54 -11.94
C LEU A 74 -10.97 -0.33 -13.19
N ARG A 75 -10.41 -1.54 -13.07
CA ARG A 75 -10.09 -2.47 -14.15
C ARG A 75 -10.45 -3.91 -13.74
N PRO A 76 -11.73 -4.22 -13.49
CA PRO A 76 -12.15 -5.53 -12.99
C PRO A 76 -11.76 -6.69 -13.92
N GLU A 77 -11.63 -6.43 -15.22
CA GLU A 77 -11.20 -7.42 -16.22
C GLU A 77 -9.74 -7.89 -16.07
N LEU A 78 -8.92 -7.19 -15.27
CA LEU A 78 -7.55 -7.59 -14.95
C LEU A 78 -7.47 -8.49 -13.71
N VAL A 79 -8.57 -8.66 -12.96
CA VAL A 79 -8.61 -9.46 -11.74
C VAL A 79 -9.05 -10.87 -12.06
N LEU A 80 -8.22 -11.83 -11.69
CA LEU A 80 -8.55 -13.25 -11.73
C LEU A 80 -8.91 -13.68 -10.30
N GLU A 81 -10.08 -14.32 -10.13
CA GLU A 81 -10.55 -14.91 -8.86
C GLU A 81 -10.29 -16.42 -8.82
#